data_AF-A0A7W0VHK6-F1
#
_entry.id   AF-A0A7W0VHK6-F1
#
_cell.length_a   1.000
_cell.length_b   1.000
_cell.length_c   1.000
_cell.angle_alpha   90.00
_cell.angle_beta   90.00
_cell.angle_gamma   90.00
#
_symmetry.space_group_name_H-M   'P 1'
#
loop_
_entity.id
_entity.type
_entity.pdbx_description
1 polymer ?
#
loop_
_entity_poly.entity_id
_entity_poly.type
_entity_poly.pdbx_seq_one_letter_code
_entity_poly.pdbx_strand_id
1 'polypeptide(L)' 'PGDGCSATCTIEPRCGNGQVENNEECDDGNLNNFDLCTNACECYGPQCTTKF' A
#
# COMPACT_ATOMS: atom_id res chain seq x y z
N PRO A 1 10.60 -4.44 -12.62
CA PRO A 1 9.24 -4.01 -12.28
C PRO A 1 8.38 -5.20 -11.86
N GLY A 2 7.97 -5.20 -10.59
CA GLY A 2 7.09 -6.21 -10.00
C GLY A 2 7.80 -7.24 -9.10
N ASP A 3 9.12 -7.16 -8.98
CA ASP A 3 9.93 -7.95 -8.04
C ASP A 3 10.21 -7.22 -6.72
N GLY A 4 9.67 -6.00 -6.56
CA GLY A 4 9.89 -5.16 -5.38
C GLY A 4 11.19 -4.36 -5.42
N CYS A 5 11.94 -4.42 -6.52
CA CYS A 5 13.20 -3.72 -6.71
C CYS A 5 13.25 -3.05 -8.08
N SER A 6 13.59 -1.76 -8.10
CA SER A 6 13.66 -0.98 -9.33
C SER A 6 14.95 -1.30 -10.10
N ALA A 7 15.00 -0.92 -11.37
CA ALA A 7 16.22 -1.04 -12.18
C ALA A 7 17.41 -0.26 -11.61
N THR A 8 17.17 0.69 -10.69
CA THR A 8 18.21 1.47 -9.99
C THR A 8 18.46 0.98 -8.56
N CYS A 9 18.03 -0.24 -8.21
CA CYS A 9 18.21 -0.85 -6.90
C CYS A 9 17.58 -0.04 -5.74
N THR A 10 16.44 0.58 -6.01
CA THR A 10 15.57 1.17 -4.98
C THR A 10 14.37 0.26 -4.77
N ILE A 11 13.85 0.17 -3.55
CA ILE A 11 12.61 -0.59 -3.31
C ILE A 11 11.49 0.04 -4.15
N GLU A 12 10.75 -0.81 -4.86
CA GLU A 12 9.56 -0.40 -5.61
C GLU A 12 8.39 -0.31 -4.64
N PRO A 13 7.53 0.73 -4.76
CA PRO A 13 6.30 0.82 -4.01
C PRO A 13 5.47 -0.46 -4.18
N ARG A 14 5.03 -1.06 -3.07
CA ARG A 14 4.24 -2.29 -3.11
C ARG A 14 3.18 -2.34 -2.04
N CYS A 15 1.94 -2.25 -2.50
CA CYS A 15 0.76 -2.46 -1.69
C CYS A 15 0.74 -3.82 -0.97
N GLY A 16 0.45 -3.77 0.33
CA GLY A 16 0.35 -4.91 1.23
C GLY A 16 1.67 -5.30 1.87
N ASN A 17 2.66 -4.40 1.92
CA ASN A 17 3.94 -4.60 2.58
C ASN A 17 4.00 -4.02 4.02
N GLY A 18 2.95 -3.32 4.44
CA GLY A 18 2.79 -2.70 5.75
C GLY A 18 3.47 -1.33 5.87
N GLN A 19 3.86 -0.72 4.76
CA GLN A 19 4.51 0.57 4.72
C GLN A 19 3.86 1.45 3.64
N VAL A 20 3.30 2.59 4.06
CA VAL A 20 2.76 3.58 3.10
C VAL A 20 3.91 4.25 2.34
N GLU A 21 4.01 3.95 1.05
CA GLU A 21 5.00 4.51 0.12
C GLU A 21 4.41 5.64 -0.73
N ASN A 22 5.25 6.32 -1.53
CA ASN A 22 4.77 7.38 -2.40
C ASN A 22 3.79 6.81 -3.44
N ASN A 23 2.58 7.38 -3.50
CA ASN A 23 1.42 6.99 -4.31
C ASN A 23 0.46 5.97 -3.67
N GLU A 24 0.63 5.64 -2.39
CA GLU A 24 -0.33 4.84 -1.62
C GLU A 24 -1.11 5.73 -0.66
N GLU A 25 -2.42 5.50 -0.51
CA GLU A 25 -3.25 6.20 0.49
C GLU A 25 -3.22 5.46 1.84
N CYS A 26 -2.94 4.15 1.81
CA CYS A 26 -2.80 3.24 2.94
C CYS A 26 -1.94 2.04 2.55
N ASP A 27 -1.43 1.31 3.54
CA ASP A 27 -0.91 -0.06 3.39
C ASP A 27 -1.07 -0.77 4.74
N ASP A 28 -1.99 -1.73 4.81
CA ASP A 28 -2.30 -2.46 6.04
C ASP A 28 -1.57 -3.81 6.16
N GLY A 29 -0.58 -4.05 5.29
CA GLY A 29 0.27 -5.23 5.30
C GLY A 29 -0.41 -6.49 4.81
N ASN A 30 -1.55 -6.40 4.11
CA ASN A 30 -2.20 -7.54 3.51
C ASN A 30 -2.81 -7.21 2.13
N LEU A 31 -3.45 -8.21 1.50
CA LEU A 31 -4.10 -8.08 0.19
C LEU A 31 -5.58 -8.47 0.27
N ASN A 32 -6.30 -7.90 1.23
CA ASN A 32 -7.73 -8.10 1.43
C ASN A 32 -8.55 -6.85 1.03
N ASN A 33 -9.23 -6.93 -0.11
CA ASN A 33 -10.11 -5.85 -0.59
C ASN A 33 -11.33 -5.53 0.31
N PHE A 34 -11.61 -6.29 1.36
CA PHE A 34 -12.80 -6.14 2.21
C PHE A 34 -12.53 -5.44 3.55
N ASP A 35 -11.33 -4.94 3.77
CA ASP A 35 -11.05 -4.03 4.87
C ASP A 35 -11.06 -2.56 4.38
N LEU A 36 -10.33 -1.71 5.08
CA LEU A 36 -10.32 -0.27 4.87
C LEU A 36 -9.22 0.14 3.89
N CYS A 37 -8.31 -0.76 3.54
CA CYS A 37 -7.25 -0.56 2.56
C CYS A 37 -7.35 -1.61 1.45
N THR A 38 -7.81 -1.19 0.27
CA THR A 38 -7.93 -2.14 -0.84
C THR A 38 -6.55 -2.61 -1.33
N ASN A 39 -6.52 -3.67 -2.13
CA ASN A 39 -5.30 -4.15 -2.81
C ASN A 39 -4.75 -3.17 -3.85
N ALA A 40 -5.49 -2.09 -4.12
CA ALA A 40 -5.03 -0.96 -4.92
C ALA A 40 -4.39 0.15 -4.06
N CYS A 41 -4.28 -0.06 -2.74
CA CYS A 41 -3.82 0.91 -1.75
C CYS A 41 -4.65 2.21 -1.76
N GLU A 42 -5.92 2.06 -2.12
CA GLU A 42 -6.96 3.07 -2.01
C GLU A 42 -7.68 2.87 -0.68
N CYS A 43 -7.85 3.97 0.05
CA CYS A 43 -8.59 3.96 1.31
C CYS A 43 -10.09 3.97 1.06
N TYR A 44 -10.84 3.16 1.80
CA TYR A 44 -12.30 3.24 1.81
C TYR A 44 -12.85 3.66 3.18
N GLY A 45 -13.69 4.69 3.18
CA GLY A 45 -14.44 5.12 4.36
C GLY A 45 -13.67 6.06 5.31
N PRO A 46 -14.17 6.25 6.55
CA PRO A 46 -13.72 7.31 7.46
C PRO A 46 -12.33 7.09 8.07
N GLN A 47 -11.74 5.90 7.92
CA GLN A 47 -10.47 5.51 8.56
C GLN A 47 -9.23 5.96 7.78
N CYS A 48 -9.42 6.60 6.61
CA CYS A 48 -8.36 7.30 5.84
C CYS A 48 -7.69 8.45 6.63
N THR A 49 -8.20 8.77 7.83
CA THR A 49 -7.68 9.81 8.73
C THR A 49 -6.87 9.24 9.90
N THR A 50 -6.94 7.94 10.13
CA THR A 50 -6.24 7.23 11.20
C THR A 50 -5.16 6.35 10.57
N LYS A 51 -4.04 7.01 10.28
CA LYS A 51 -2.79 6.41 9.79
C LYS A 51 -2.44 5.14 10.59
N PHE A 52 -2.43 3.99 9.92
CA PHE A 52 -1.72 2.78 10.38
C PHE A 52 -0.47 2.65 9.53
#